data_AF-W6VTG6-F1
#
_entry.id   AF-W6VTG6-F1
#
_cell.length_a   1.000
_cell.length_b   1.000
_cell.length_c   1.000
_cell.angle_alpha   90.00
_cell.angle_beta   90.00
_cell.angle_gamma   90.00
#
_symmetry.space_group_name_H-M   'P 1'
#
loop_
_entity.id
_entity.type
_entity.pdbx_description
1 polymer ?
#
loop_
_entity_poly.entity_id
_entity_poly.type
_entity_poly.pdbx_seq_one_letter_code
_entity_poly.pdbx_strand_id
1 'polypeptide(L)'
;MQPANSNRPFEGSALANVLQELAEINVRAMSLKYDLEPLSEEDISMGAEPLGAEQIAEELDHIATIVTRIVLEHLKAEPGEWYEANDKIE
;
A
#
# COMPACT_ATOMS: atom_id res chain seq x y z
N MET A 1 34.33 11.49 -0.74
CA MET A 1 32.98 11.20 -0.21
C MET A 1 32.04 11.14 -1.40
N GLN A 2 31.42 9.98 -1.67
CA GLN A 2 30.30 9.94 -2.62
C GLN A 2 29.14 10.75 -2.00
N PRO A 3 28.45 11.62 -2.76
CA PRO A 3 27.28 12.29 -2.21
C PRO A 3 26.21 11.24 -1.89
N ALA A 4 25.53 11.40 -0.75
CA ALA A 4 24.45 10.52 -0.28
C ALA A 4 23.22 10.42 -1.21
N ASN A 5 23.30 10.96 -2.43
CA ASN A 5 22.21 11.16 -3.39
C ASN A 5 22.44 10.51 -4.76
N SER A 6 23.50 9.73 -5.00
CA SER A 6 23.81 9.32 -6.39
C SER A 6 22.77 8.39 -7.03
N ASN A 7 21.88 7.78 -6.24
CA ASN A 7 20.88 6.82 -6.71
C ASN A 7 19.45 7.23 -6.38
N ARG A 8 19.19 8.51 -6.06
CA ARG A 8 17.83 8.96 -5.74
C ARG A 8 17.01 9.08 -7.03
N PRO A 9 15.89 8.33 -7.19
CA PRO A 9 15.13 8.35 -8.43
C PRO A 9 14.23 9.59 -8.59
N PHE A 10 13.84 10.24 -7.47
CA PHE A 10 12.91 11.36 -7.47
C PHE A 10 13.34 12.51 -6.56
N GLU A 11 13.03 13.73 -6.98
CA GLU A 11 13.21 14.96 -6.22
C GLU A 11 11.98 15.89 -6.36
N GLY A 12 11.90 16.93 -5.53
CA GLY A 12 10.87 17.96 -5.62
C GLY A 12 9.43 17.42 -5.48
N SER A 13 8.52 17.94 -6.32
CA SER A 13 7.10 17.55 -6.30
C SER A 13 6.85 16.10 -6.68
N ALA A 14 7.64 15.53 -7.60
CA ALA A 14 7.52 14.13 -7.99
C ALA A 14 7.77 13.21 -6.78
N LEU A 15 8.82 13.50 -6.01
CA LEU A 15 9.09 12.79 -4.77
C LEU A 15 7.95 12.97 -3.76
N ALA A 16 7.44 14.20 -3.58
CA ALA A 16 6.37 14.46 -2.63
C ALA A 16 5.11 13.64 -2.94
N ASN A 17 4.75 13.53 -4.22
CA ASN A 17 3.60 12.74 -4.66
C ASN A 17 3.80 11.24 -4.37
N VAL A 18 4.96 10.67 -4.73
CA VAL A 18 5.28 9.26 -4.42
C VAL A 18 5.24 9.00 -2.92
N LEU A 19 5.82 9.89 -2.11
CA LEU A 19 5.81 9.75 -0.65
C LEU A 19 4.40 9.83 -0.06
N GLN A 20 3.52 10.65 -0.62
CA GLN A 20 2.13 10.73 -0.21
C GLN A 20 1.39 9.42 -0.50
N GLU A 21 1.56 8.85 -1.68
CA GLU A 21 0.93 7.57 -2.05
C GLU A 21 1.48 6.39 -1.23
N LEU A 22 2.79 6.37 -0.97
CA LEU A 22 3.41 5.39 -0.06
C LEU A 22 2.90 5.55 1.38
N ALA A 23 2.70 6.79 1.85
CA ALA A 23 2.12 7.04 3.15
C ALA A 23 0.66 6.56 3.23
N GLU A 24 -0.13 6.72 2.17
CA GLU A 24 -1.49 6.19 2.09
C GLU A 24 -1.51 4.66 2.20
N ILE A 25 -0.65 3.97 1.43
CA ILE A 25 -0.49 2.50 1.55
C ILE A 25 -0.17 2.10 3.00
N ASN A 26 0.79 2.79 3.63
CA ASN A 26 1.21 2.48 4.99
C ASN A 26 0.08 2.69 6.01
N VAL A 27 -0.68 3.77 5.90
CA VAL A 27 -1.82 4.02 6.79
C VAL A 27 -2.87 2.93 6.63
N ARG A 28 -3.25 2.59 5.39
CA ARG A 28 -4.25 1.54 5.13
C ARG A 28 -3.80 0.18 5.64
N ALA A 29 -2.56 -0.22 5.37
CA ALA A 29 -2.02 -1.49 5.84
C ALA A 29 -1.98 -1.57 7.38
N MET A 30 -1.62 -0.47 8.04
CA MET A 30 -1.62 -0.41 9.51
C MET A 30 -3.05 -0.45 10.07
N SER A 31 -3.99 0.28 9.49
CA SER A 31 -5.40 0.21 9.86
C SER A 31 -5.96 -1.19 9.69
N LEU A 32 -5.80 -1.80 8.52
CA LEU A 32 -6.24 -3.17 8.25
C LEU A 32 -5.63 -4.17 9.24
N LYS A 33 -4.34 -4.01 9.61
CA LYS A 33 -3.73 -4.84 10.64
C LYS A 33 -4.47 -4.73 11.97
N TYR A 34 -4.77 -3.52 12.44
CA TYR A 34 -5.50 -3.31 13.69
C TYR A 34 -6.94 -3.83 13.60
N ASP A 35 -7.61 -3.61 12.48
CA ASP A 35 -8.99 -4.05 12.26
C ASP A 35 -9.11 -5.58 12.16
N LEU A 36 -8.01 -6.26 11.83
CA LEU A 36 -7.88 -7.72 11.82
C LEU A 36 -7.43 -8.31 13.17
N GLU A 37 -7.07 -7.48 14.15
CA GLU A 37 -6.77 -7.99 15.49
C GLU A 37 -8.04 -8.60 16.10
N PRO A 38 -7.93 -9.72 16.84
CA PRO A 38 -9.08 -10.30 17.51
C PRO A 38 -9.74 -9.27 18.43
N LEU A 39 -11.05 -9.11 18.28
CA LEU A 39 -11.84 -8.23 19.14
C LEU A 39 -11.73 -8.64 20.60
N SER A 40 -11.70 -7.66 21.49
CA SER A 40 -11.77 -7.92 22.93
C SER A 40 -13.18 -8.38 23.34
N GLU A 41 -13.30 -8.99 24.52
CA GLU A 41 -14.61 -9.36 25.08
C GLU A 41 -15.50 -8.11 25.28
N GLU A 42 -14.91 -6.96 25.59
CA GLU A 42 -15.61 -5.68 25.73
C GLU A 42 -16.19 -5.23 24.38
N ASP A 43 -15.39 -5.26 23.31
CA ASP A 43 -15.83 -4.88 21.96
C ASP A 43 -17.00 -5.75 21.49
N ILE A 44 -16.90 -7.07 21.70
CA ILE A 44 -17.97 -8.02 21.38
C ILE A 44 -19.23 -7.71 22.20
N SER A 45 -19.09 -7.37 23.49
CA SER A 45 -20.22 -7.00 24.35
C SER A 45 -20.90 -5.69 23.92
N MET A 46 -20.13 -4.80 23.29
CA MET A 46 -20.61 -3.53 22.71
C MET A 46 -21.18 -3.68 21.29
N GLY A 47 -21.15 -4.89 20.72
CA GLY A 47 -21.70 -5.18 19.40
C GLY A 47 -20.75 -4.89 18.24
N ALA A 48 -19.44 -4.81 18.48
CA ALA A 48 -18.47 -4.77 17.41
C ALA A 48 -18.42 -6.12 16.67
N GLU A 49 -18.24 -6.06 15.36
CA GLU A 49 -18.09 -7.22 14.49
C GLU A 49 -16.73 -7.15 13.79
N PRO A 50 -16.05 -8.29 13.57
CA PRO A 50 -14.81 -8.31 12.81
C PRO A 50 -15.08 -7.89 11.37
N LEU A 51 -14.05 -7.40 10.68
CA LEU A 51 -14.15 -7.12 9.25
C LEU A 51 -14.60 -8.36 8.47
N GLY A 52 -15.56 -8.14 7.58
CA GLY A 52 -15.97 -9.14 6.60
C GLY A 52 -14.91 -9.37 5.53
N ALA A 53 -14.94 -10.55 4.89
CA ALA A 53 -14.02 -10.88 3.81
C ALA A 53 -14.05 -9.88 2.64
N GLU A 54 -15.23 -9.33 2.32
CA GLU A 54 -15.40 -8.31 1.28
C GLU A 54 -14.68 -7.00 1.67
N GLN A 55 -14.80 -6.55 2.92
CA GLN A 55 -14.12 -5.33 3.39
C GLN A 55 -12.60 -5.49 3.39
N ILE A 56 -12.11 -6.67 3.75
CA ILE A 56 -10.67 -6.99 3.69
C ILE A 56 -10.19 -6.96 2.24
N ALA A 57 -10.94 -7.59 1.32
CA ALA A 57 -10.60 -7.59 -0.10
C ALA A 57 -10.57 -6.18 -0.68
N GLU A 58 -11.55 -5.32 -0.34
CA GLU A 58 -11.60 -3.93 -0.79
C GLU A 58 -10.37 -3.12 -0.33
N GLU A 59 -9.93 -3.27 0.92
CA GLU A 59 -8.73 -2.57 1.41
C GLU A 59 -7.45 -3.08 0.73
N LEU A 60 -7.34 -4.39 0.50
CA LEU A 60 -6.21 -4.98 -0.22
C LEU A 60 -6.17 -4.53 -1.69
N ASP A 61 -7.32 -4.49 -2.36
CA ASP A 61 -7.46 -4.00 -3.75
C ASP A 61 -7.09 -2.52 -3.84
N HIS A 62 -7.45 -1.71 -2.85
CA HIS A 62 -7.03 -0.31 -2.77
C HIS A 62 -5.51 -0.19 -2.67
N ILE A 63 -4.87 -0.96 -1.77
CA ILE A 63 -3.41 -0.97 -1.64
C ILE A 63 -2.77 -1.38 -2.97
N ALA A 64 -3.24 -2.45 -3.60
CA ALA A 64 -2.73 -2.95 -4.88
C ALA A 64 -2.88 -1.91 -6.01
N THR A 65 -3.99 -1.17 -6.02
CA THR A 65 -4.25 -0.09 -6.97
C THR A 65 -3.24 1.05 -6.81
N ILE A 66 -2.96 1.48 -5.58
CA ILE A 66 -1.99 2.56 -5.32
C ILE A 66 -0.58 2.09 -5.72
N VAL A 67 -0.19 0.86 -5.37
CA VAL A 67 1.12 0.31 -5.78
C VAL A 67 1.25 0.29 -7.31
N THR A 68 0.23 -0.19 -8.01
CA THR A 68 0.22 -0.23 -9.49
C THR A 68 0.34 1.18 -10.06
N ARG A 69 -0.39 2.17 -9.49
CA ARG A 69 -0.27 3.57 -9.89
C ARG A 69 1.15 4.11 -9.69
N ILE A 70 1.79 3.83 -8.56
CA ILE A 70 3.17 4.24 -8.31
C ILE A 70 4.11 3.68 -9.39
N VAL A 71 3.97 2.39 -9.71
CA VAL A 71 4.84 1.72 -10.70
C VAL A 71 4.65 2.31 -12.10
N LEU A 72 3.41 2.41 -12.58
CA LEU A 72 3.13 2.84 -13.95
C LEU A 72 3.27 4.36 -14.12
N GLU A 73 2.86 5.15 -13.13
CA GLU A 73 2.81 6.60 -13.24
C GLU A 73 4.06 7.30 -12.72
N HIS A 74 4.63 6.85 -11.60
CA HIS A 74 5.83 7.49 -11.03
C HIS A 74 7.12 6.82 -11.50
N LEU A 75 7.19 5.49 -11.50
CA LEU A 75 8.38 4.78 -11.99
C LEU A 75 8.44 4.68 -13.52
N LYS A 76 7.32 4.96 -14.21
CA LYS A 76 7.20 4.87 -15.68
C LYS A 76 7.57 3.50 -16.23
N ALA A 77 7.35 2.44 -15.45
CA ALA A 77 7.51 1.07 -15.93
C ALA A 77 6.47 0.77 -17.02
N GLU A 78 6.83 -0.09 -17.97
CA GLU A 78 5.84 -0.61 -18.88
C GLU A 78 4.89 -1.58 -18.13
N PRO A 79 3.60 -1.64 -18.49
CA PRO A 79 2.68 -2.56 -17.84
C PRO A 79 3.17 -4.01 -17.85
N GLY A 80 3.79 -4.45 -18.95
CA GLY A 80 4.37 -5.79 -19.07
C GLY A 80 5.47 -6.06 -18.04
N GLU A 81 6.34 -5.09 -17.75
CA GLU A 81 7.40 -5.22 -16.75
C GLU A 81 6.81 -5.39 -15.35
N TRP A 82 5.74 -4.65 -15.03
CA TRP A 82 5.06 -4.74 -13.74
C TRP A 82 4.36 -6.08 -13.56
N TYR A 83 3.56 -6.50 -14.53
CA TYR A 83 2.83 -7.76 -14.44
C TYR A 83 3.77 -8.96 -14.45
N GLU A 84 4.82 -8.97 -15.27
CA GLU A 84 5.84 -10.03 -15.23
C GLU A 84 6.56 -10.09 -13.88
N ALA A 85 6.82 -8.94 -13.24
CA ALA A 85 7.42 -8.91 -11.91
C ALA A 85 6.48 -9.46 -10.83
N ASN A 86 5.19 -9.15 -10.89
CA ASN A 86 4.18 -9.67 -9.96
C ASN A 86 3.93 -11.16 -10.14
N ASP A 87 3.77 -11.63 -11.38
CA ASP A 87 3.49 -13.03 -11.71
C ASP A 87 4.61 -13.98 -11.24
N LYS A 88 5.83 -13.47 -11.02
CA LYS A 88 6.97 -14.25 -10.49
C LYS A 88 6.93 -14.46 -8.97
N ILE A 89 6.06 -13.74 -8.26
CA ILE A 89 5.93 -13.83 -6.80
C ILE A 89 4.86 -14.87 -6.41
N GLU A 90 3.83 -15.05 -7.24
CA GLU A 90 2.81 -16.11 -7.11
C GLU A 90 3.39 -17.52 -7.36
#